data_AF-A0A7C5ZAY8-F1
#
_entry.id   AF-A0A7C5ZAY8-F1
#
_cell.length_a   1.000
_cell.length_b   1.000
_cell.length_c   1.000
_cell.angle_alpha   90.00
_cell.angle_beta   90.00
_cell.angle_gamma   90.00
#
_symmetry.space_group_name_H-M   'P 1'
#
loop_
_entity.id
_entity.type
_entity.pdbx_description
1 polymer ?
#
loop_
_entity_poly.entity_id
_entity_poly.type
_entity_poly.pdbx_seq_one_letter_code
_entity_poly.pdbx_strand_id
1 'polypeptide(L)'
;MKQGMKKNAISIPAFIFLLTSIVLAGDDLPVRFDLRLSVDSRVTSVKAQTGGTCWAHAVMAAAESNLLTTGAWNIMEAGHEPNLAEYHLDWWNGFNMYHNADAGSGTGLQVHYGGDYLVAAAYMARGDGMVYCEAANDMTEYDANWYHAPPLQKDAAYVIYYNRSVAWLQTGPNLEHIGSLKRVLMEHGVIGTCIAYYSNYYQAASNTFYCSSDWLDPNHAVSIVGWDDEKVTQASHPGAWLIKNSWGSRWGQEGYFWVSYYDAHCGKHPEMGAVSYRYGEVLSFDRIYSWDYHGWRDTYTGCQEAFNAFTANETSYLTAVSFYTAADTVDYICRIYDTFDEVLEGLMAEKTGTLAHTGFHTVDLDEAVSLKEGDDFYVYLSLSAGGHPFDRTSRVEVLLGGESGGVEVPSSAGPGQSFYREAGVWKDMQNSDVEYAETANFCIKALAVMSSPSNVPDNHHPAGHRLQGNYPNPFNPFTHIRFELTAATVAELTVMNVTGQTVRQLLSERCEAGIHEVIWDGTDDRGRAVSSGTYLVRFRAGARLQIHKMILLR
;
A
#
# COMPACT_ATOMS: atom_id res chain seq x y z
N MET A 1 70.62 14.98 -10.89
CA MET A 1 70.27 15.22 -9.47
C MET A 1 68.86 15.80 -9.46
N LYS A 2 67.82 14.96 -9.21
CA LYS A 2 67.02 14.85 -7.96
C LYS A 2 66.34 16.19 -7.60
N GLN A 3 65.02 16.38 -7.47
CA GLN A 3 63.84 15.56 -7.09
C GLN A 3 62.64 16.04 -7.95
N GLY A 4 61.55 15.32 -8.24
CA GLY A 4 60.92 14.18 -7.59
C GLY A 4 59.61 14.59 -6.89
N MET A 5 58.55 14.93 -7.64
CA MET A 5 57.18 15.05 -7.11
C MET A 5 56.23 14.19 -7.94
N LYS A 6 55.97 12.98 -7.45
CA LYS A 6 54.93 12.08 -7.96
C LYS A 6 53.56 12.60 -7.50
N LYS A 7 52.65 12.87 -8.43
CA LYS A 7 51.21 12.93 -8.13
C LYS A 7 50.72 11.48 -8.05
N ASN A 8 50.37 11.03 -6.86
CA ASN A 8 49.67 9.75 -6.70
C ASN A 8 48.21 9.96 -7.16
N ALA A 9 47.84 9.28 -8.24
CA ALA A 9 46.45 9.01 -8.54
C ALA A 9 45.94 8.02 -7.50
N ILE A 10 44.96 8.43 -6.69
CA ILE A 10 44.24 7.52 -5.80
C ILE A 10 43.14 6.90 -6.67
N SER A 11 43.29 5.63 -7.00
CA SER A 11 42.22 4.80 -7.56
C SER A 11 41.13 4.66 -6.50
N ILE A 12 39.94 5.20 -6.76
CA ILE A 12 38.73 4.90 -5.98
C ILE A 12 38.31 3.49 -6.42
N PRO A 13 38.28 2.48 -5.54
CA PRO A 13 37.77 1.18 -5.92
C PRO A 13 36.26 1.29 -6.12
N ALA A 14 35.77 0.78 -7.25
CA ALA A 14 34.36 0.57 -7.50
C ALA A 14 33.83 -0.40 -6.42
N PHE A 15 33.07 0.14 -5.46
CA PHE A 15 32.32 -0.68 -4.53
C PHE A 15 31.11 -1.26 -5.28
N ILE A 16 31.23 -2.53 -5.65
CA ILE A 16 30.11 -3.37 -6.04
C ILE A 16 29.20 -3.44 -4.81
N PHE A 17 28.04 -2.79 -4.87
CA PHE A 17 26.98 -2.98 -3.88
C PHE A 17 26.43 -4.40 -4.06
N LEU A 18 26.93 -5.34 -3.27
CA LEU A 18 26.21 -6.57 -2.99
C LEU A 18 25.06 -6.19 -2.07
N LEU A 19 23.85 -6.08 -2.61
CA LEU A 19 22.61 -6.10 -1.83
C LEU A 19 22.49 -7.50 -1.21
N THR A 20 23.20 -7.72 -0.10
CA THR A 20 22.84 -8.81 0.80
C THR A 20 21.57 -8.37 1.51
N SER A 21 20.44 -8.90 1.07
CA SER A 21 19.23 -9.04 1.88
C SER A 21 19.65 -9.71 3.19
N ILE A 22 19.81 -8.91 4.23
CA ILE A 22 19.87 -9.41 5.59
C ILE A 22 18.45 -9.87 5.89
N VAL A 23 18.20 -11.16 5.70
CA VAL A 23 17.16 -11.86 6.43
C VAL A 23 17.53 -11.71 7.90
N LEU A 24 16.91 -10.76 8.60
CA LEU A 24 16.95 -10.72 10.06
C LEU A 24 16.14 -11.91 10.56
N ALA A 25 16.79 -13.06 10.61
CA ALA A 25 16.36 -14.19 11.41
C ALA A 25 16.56 -13.80 12.89
N GLY A 26 15.47 -13.40 13.55
CA GLY A 26 15.35 -13.34 15.01
C GLY A 26 15.35 -11.93 15.61
N ASP A 27 14.15 -11.36 15.77
CA ASP A 27 13.79 -10.52 16.91
C ASP A 27 12.42 -11.04 17.41
N ASP A 28 12.33 -11.40 18.69
CA ASP A 28 11.10 -11.94 19.30
C ASP A 28 9.99 -10.88 19.19
N LEU A 29 8.92 -11.23 18.49
CA LEU A 29 7.71 -10.41 18.43
C LEU A 29 7.17 -10.20 19.85
N PRO A 30 6.69 -9.00 20.20
CA PRO A 30 6.15 -8.78 21.53
C PRO A 30 4.91 -9.66 21.73
N VAL A 31 4.77 -10.19 22.96
CA VAL A 31 3.59 -11.00 23.37
C VAL A 31 2.29 -10.22 23.18
N ARG A 32 2.35 -8.89 23.32
CA ARG A 32 1.22 -7.97 23.15
C ARG A 32 1.62 -6.77 22.32
N PHE A 33 0.74 -6.35 21.45
CA PHE A 33 0.89 -5.14 20.66
C PHE A 33 -0.47 -4.49 20.43
N ASP A 34 -0.55 -3.19 20.60
CA ASP A 34 -1.77 -2.42 20.37
C ASP A 34 -1.40 -1.14 19.62
N LEU A 35 -1.78 -1.08 18.34
CA LEU A 35 -1.44 0.04 17.47
C LEU A 35 -2.12 1.35 17.90
N ARG A 36 -3.17 1.28 18.73
CA ARG A 36 -3.86 2.47 19.29
C ARG A 36 -3.04 3.13 20.40
N LEU A 37 -2.20 2.35 21.08
CA LEU A 37 -1.41 2.81 22.23
C LEU A 37 0.01 3.22 21.83
N SER A 38 0.35 3.15 20.54
CA SER A 38 1.63 3.64 20.07
C SER A 38 1.69 5.17 20.21
N VAL A 39 2.88 5.71 20.48
CA VAL A 39 3.11 7.16 20.68
C VAL A 39 2.72 7.99 19.43
N ASP A 40 2.58 7.31 18.31
CA ASP A 40 2.21 7.79 16.98
C ASP A 40 0.89 7.16 16.49
N SER A 41 -0.04 6.77 17.40
CA SER A 41 -1.28 6.02 17.12
C SER A 41 -1.71 6.06 15.66
N ARG A 42 -1.55 4.92 14.98
CA ARG A 42 -1.83 4.78 13.54
C ARG A 42 -3.20 4.17 13.30
N VAL A 43 -4.11 4.34 14.24
CA VAL A 43 -5.48 3.85 14.16
C VAL A 43 -6.41 5.06 14.27
N THR A 44 -7.20 5.29 13.23
CA THR A 44 -8.24 6.33 13.20
C THR A 44 -9.46 5.94 14.02
N SER A 45 -10.38 6.87 14.28
CA SER A 45 -11.63 6.61 14.99
C SER A 45 -12.48 5.51 14.35
N VAL A 46 -13.30 4.85 15.17
CA VAL A 46 -14.28 3.86 14.70
C VAL A 46 -15.42 4.56 13.98
N LYS A 47 -15.76 4.06 12.78
CA LYS A 47 -16.93 4.48 12.00
C LYS A 47 -18.09 3.47 12.14
N ALA A 48 -19.26 3.87 11.67
CA ALA A 48 -20.52 3.13 11.73
C ALA A 48 -21.06 2.93 10.32
N GLN A 49 -20.86 1.73 9.79
CA GLN A 49 -21.34 1.33 8.49
C GLN A 49 -22.88 1.34 8.43
N THR A 50 -23.38 1.56 7.22
CA THR A 50 -24.78 1.25 6.85
C THR A 50 -24.78 0.24 5.71
N GLY A 51 -25.67 -0.76 5.77
CA GLY A 51 -25.72 -1.86 4.80
C GLY A 51 -24.52 -2.82 4.90
N GLY A 52 -24.30 -3.59 3.84
CA GLY A 52 -23.16 -4.50 3.63
C GLY A 52 -21.88 -3.79 3.18
N THR A 53 -21.54 -2.64 3.78
CA THR A 53 -20.37 -1.82 3.40
C THR A 53 -19.14 -2.03 4.28
N CYS A 54 -19.12 -3.07 5.11
CA CYS A 54 -17.99 -3.40 5.99
C CYS A 54 -16.66 -3.59 5.25
N TRP A 55 -16.68 -4.13 4.02
CA TRP A 55 -15.48 -4.29 3.20
C TRP A 55 -14.83 -2.93 2.92
N ALA A 56 -15.60 -1.93 2.51
CA ALA A 56 -15.12 -0.58 2.27
C ALA A 56 -14.53 0.04 3.55
N HIS A 57 -15.20 -0.13 4.70
CA HIS A 57 -14.69 0.37 5.99
C HIS A 57 -13.38 -0.30 6.41
N ALA A 58 -13.24 -1.61 6.20
CA ALA A 58 -12.00 -2.32 6.50
C ALA A 58 -10.84 -1.88 5.58
N VAL A 59 -11.14 -1.62 4.29
CA VAL A 59 -10.18 -1.07 3.31
C VAL A 59 -9.73 0.32 3.73
N MET A 60 -10.69 1.22 4.02
CA MET A 60 -10.37 2.60 4.40
C MET A 60 -9.60 2.65 5.71
N ALA A 61 -9.98 1.86 6.73
CA ALA A 61 -9.21 1.79 7.97
C ALA A 61 -7.75 1.34 7.77
N ALA A 62 -7.50 0.40 6.85
CA ALA A 62 -6.15 -0.03 6.49
C ALA A 62 -5.38 1.06 5.72
N ALA A 63 -6.02 1.70 4.74
CA ALA A 63 -5.43 2.78 3.96
C ALA A 63 -5.11 4.02 4.82
N GLU A 64 -6.05 4.48 5.66
CA GLU A 64 -5.89 5.59 6.60
C GLU A 64 -4.71 5.35 7.55
N SER A 65 -4.61 4.14 8.11
CA SER A 65 -3.48 3.75 8.95
C SER A 65 -2.15 3.82 8.21
N ASN A 66 -2.14 3.44 6.92
CA ASN A 66 -0.94 3.51 6.12
C ASN A 66 -0.55 4.95 5.78
N LEU A 67 -1.52 5.86 5.54
CA LEU A 67 -1.25 7.28 5.35
C LEU A 67 -0.63 7.94 6.59
N LEU A 68 -1.05 7.52 7.80
CA LEU A 68 -0.40 7.90 9.05
C LEU A 68 1.02 7.31 9.16
N THR A 69 1.20 6.06 8.72
CA THR A 69 2.50 5.37 8.72
C THR A 69 3.52 6.05 7.80
N THR A 70 3.13 6.43 6.59
CA THR A 70 4.03 7.08 5.62
C THR A 70 4.23 8.56 5.90
N GLY A 71 3.34 9.16 6.71
CA GLY A 71 3.29 10.61 6.88
C GLY A 71 2.73 11.34 5.66
N ALA A 72 2.13 10.62 4.70
CA ALA A 72 1.44 11.22 3.55
C ALA A 72 0.20 12.02 4.00
N TRP A 73 -0.38 11.69 5.15
CA TRP A 73 -1.37 12.54 5.79
C TRP A 73 -0.71 13.73 6.50
N ASN A 74 -0.72 14.91 5.88
CA ASN A 74 -0.17 16.12 6.48
C ASN A 74 -1.13 16.71 7.54
N ILE A 75 -0.98 16.25 8.78
CA ILE A 75 -1.74 16.71 9.97
C ILE A 75 -1.72 18.24 10.13
N MET A 76 -0.68 18.94 9.63
CA MET A 76 -0.51 20.39 9.82
C MET A 76 -1.42 21.24 8.93
N GLU A 77 -2.03 20.66 7.89
CA GLU A 77 -3.01 21.35 7.03
C GLU A 77 -4.45 20.89 7.30
N ALA A 78 -4.66 19.64 7.75
CA ALA A 78 -6.00 19.09 8.00
C ALA A 78 -6.54 19.37 9.41
N GLY A 79 -5.70 19.42 10.45
CA GLY A 79 -6.16 19.60 11.84
C GLY A 79 -7.01 18.43 12.40
N HIS A 80 -7.15 17.33 11.66
CA HIS A 80 -7.88 16.11 12.02
C HIS A 80 -7.18 14.85 11.47
N GLU A 81 -7.61 13.68 11.92
CA GLU A 81 -7.14 12.37 11.43
C GLU A 81 -7.62 12.09 9.99
N PRO A 82 -6.99 11.16 9.24
CA PRO A 82 -7.55 10.69 7.98
C PRO A 82 -9.00 10.25 8.12
N ASN A 83 -9.84 10.66 7.17
CA ASN A 83 -11.22 10.20 7.04
C ASN A 83 -11.54 9.99 5.55
N LEU A 84 -11.09 8.86 5.01
CA LEU A 84 -11.33 8.49 3.62
C LEU A 84 -12.82 8.14 3.42
N ALA A 85 -13.35 8.31 2.22
CA ALA A 85 -14.77 8.18 1.93
C ALA A 85 -15.16 6.76 1.46
N GLU A 86 -15.63 5.92 2.39
CA GLU A 86 -16.08 4.54 2.11
C GLU A 86 -17.15 4.48 1.03
N TYR A 87 -18.12 5.41 1.07
CA TYR A 87 -19.22 5.43 0.11
C TYR A 87 -18.81 5.82 -1.31
N HIS A 88 -17.67 6.51 -1.49
CA HIS A 88 -17.17 6.73 -2.84
C HIS A 88 -16.73 5.40 -3.47
N LEU A 89 -15.96 4.59 -2.74
CA LEU A 89 -15.59 3.23 -3.17
C LEU A 89 -16.85 2.36 -3.40
N ASP A 90 -17.82 2.39 -2.48
CA ASP A 90 -19.03 1.57 -2.60
C ASP A 90 -19.86 1.90 -3.86
N TRP A 91 -20.03 3.18 -4.19
CA TRP A 91 -20.76 3.60 -5.40
C TRP A 91 -19.94 3.44 -6.69
N TRP A 92 -18.64 3.75 -6.66
CA TRP A 92 -17.81 3.93 -7.85
C TRP A 92 -16.77 2.81 -8.06
N ASN A 93 -16.88 1.69 -7.34
CA ASN A 93 -15.94 0.57 -7.48
C ASN A 93 -15.82 0.01 -8.91
N GLY A 94 -16.82 0.19 -9.77
CA GLY A 94 -16.78 -0.27 -11.16
C GLY A 94 -17.37 -1.67 -11.39
N PHE A 95 -17.74 -2.40 -10.34
CA PHE A 95 -18.24 -3.78 -10.42
C PHE A 95 -19.75 -3.88 -10.24
N ASN A 96 -20.42 -2.75 -10.01
CA ASN A 96 -21.76 -2.73 -9.48
C ASN A 96 -22.79 -2.26 -10.52
N MET A 97 -24.06 -2.56 -10.24
CA MET A 97 -25.19 -2.24 -11.13
C MET A 97 -25.37 -0.73 -11.38
N TYR A 98 -24.81 0.13 -10.54
CA TYR A 98 -24.85 1.57 -10.70
C TYR A 98 -23.72 2.08 -11.60
N HIS A 99 -22.52 1.55 -11.44
CA HIS A 99 -21.35 1.93 -12.21
C HIS A 99 -20.46 0.73 -12.56
N ASN A 100 -20.40 0.44 -13.85
CA ASN A 100 -19.38 -0.38 -14.50
C ASN A 100 -19.07 0.29 -15.86
N ALA A 101 -17.93 0.99 -15.93
CA ALA A 101 -17.56 1.73 -17.13
C ALA A 101 -17.11 0.82 -18.29
N ASP A 102 -16.76 -0.43 -17.99
CA ASP A 102 -16.28 -1.41 -18.96
C ASP A 102 -17.44 -2.07 -19.74
N ALA A 103 -18.59 -2.27 -19.09
CA ALA A 103 -19.75 -2.96 -19.67
C ALA A 103 -20.91 -2.04 -20.13
N GLY A 104 -20.83 -0.72 -19.92
CA GLY A 104 -21.87 0.21 -20.41
C GLY A 104 -23.24 0.14 -19.69
N SER A 105 -23.30 -0.49 -18.51
CA SER A 105 -24.38 -0.56 -17.48
C SER A 105 -25.45 -1.66 -17.56
N GLY A 106 -25.85 -2.16 -16.37
CA GLY A 106 -27.05 -2.96 -16.09
C GLY A 106 -26.89 -4.17 -15.16
N THR A 107 -25.67 -4.65 -14.91
CA THR A 107 -25.38 -5.90 -14.18
C THR A 107 -24.19 -5.74 -13.23
N GLY A 108 -23.97 -6.72 -12.34
CA GLY A 108 -22.91 -6.70 -11.34
C GLY A 108 -23.41 -6.58 -9.90
N LEU A 109 -22.50 -6.28 -8.98
CA LEU A 109 -22.77 -6.18 -7.55
C LEU A 109 -23.93 -5.22 -7.24
N GLN A 110 -24.71 -5.53 -6.20
CA GLN A 110 -25.68 -4.58 -5.67
C GLN A 110 -24.97 -3.58 -4.76
N VAL A 111 -25.13 -2.28 -5.04
CA VAL A 111 -24.55 -1.21 -4.22
C VAL A 111 -25.01 -1.34 -2.78
N HIS A 112 -24.10 -1.19 -1.82
CA HIS A 112 -24.31 -1.38 -0.38
C HIS A 112 -24.48 -2.83 0.10
N TYR A 113 -24.31 -3.86 -0.74
CA TYR A 113 -24.56 -5.25 -0.35
C TYR A 113 -23.34 -6.16 -0.57
N GLY A 114 -22.16 -5.69 -0.19
CA GLY A 114 -20.94 -6.49 -0.16
C GLY A 114 -19.93 -6.14 -1.24
N GLY A 115 -18.80 -6.82 -1.17
CA GLY A 115 -17.62 -6.59 -1.99
C GLY A 115 -16.42 -7.32 -1.42
N ASP A 116 -15.34 -7.39 -2.20
CA ASP A 116 -14.11 -8.06 -1.82
C ASP A 116 -12.90 -7.10 -1.87
N TYR A 117 -11.73 -7.56 -1.41
CA TYR A 117 -10.53 -6.72 -1.42
C TYR A 117 -9.91 -6.57 -2.82
N LEU A 118 -10.22 -7.45 -3.78
CA LEU A 118 -9.77 -7.32 -5.17
C LEU A 118 -10.54 -6.21 -5.89
N VAL A 119 -11.83 -6.05 -5.61
CA VAL A 119 -12.68 -4.93 -6.04
C VAL A 119 -12.08 -3.60 -5.56
N ALA A 120 -11.72 -3.52 -4.29
CA ALA A 120 -11.06 -2.35 -3.72
C ALA A 120 -9.68 -2.08 -4.35
N ALA A 121 -8.92 -3.14 -4.61
CA ALA A 121 -7.60 -3.04 -5.26
C ALA A 121 -7.72 -2.51 -6.69
N ALA A 122 -8.66 -3.03 -7.48
CA ALA A 122 -8.90 -2.61 -8.86
C ALA A 122 -9.32 -1.14 -8.93
N TYR A 123 -10.25 -0.72 -8.06
CA TYR A 123 -10.67 0.67 -7.93
C TYR A 123 -9.51 1.63 -7.63
N MET A 124 -8.60 1.24 -6.73
CA MET A 124 -7.43 2.04 -6.41
C MET A 124 -6.36 1.98 -7.52
N ALA A 125 -6.10 0.80 -8.09
CA ALA A 125 -5.08 0.57 -9.12
C ALA A 125 -5.34 1.35 -10.42
N ARG A 126 -6.61 1.69 -10.71
CA ARG A 126 -6.97 2.52 -11.88
C ARG A 126 -7.05 4.03 -11.57
N GLY A 127 -6.66 4.45 -10.37
CA GLY A 127 -6.56 5.86 -9.99
C GLY A 127 -7.86 6.54 -9.60
N ASP A 128 -8.97 5.80 -9.46
CA ASP A 128 -10.17 6.36 -8.80
C ASP A 128 -9.91 6.52 -7.29
N GLY A 129 -9.14 5.58 -6.72
CA GLY A 129 -8.29 5.79 -5.54
C GLY A 129 -9.01 6.07 -4.23
N MET A 130 -8.26 6.15 -3.14
CA MET A 130 -8.84 6.36 -1.81
C MET A 130 -9.16 7.85 -1.63
N VAL A 131 -10.44 8.20 -1.81
CA VAL A 131 -10.88 9.60 -1.82
C VAL A 131 -10.98 10.18 -0.42
N TYR A 132 -10.34 11.32 -0.20
CA TYR A 132 -10.66 12.25 0.87
C TYR A 132 -11.38 13.47 0.31
N CYS A 133 -12.42 13.91 1.02
CA CYS A 133 -13.13 15.14 0.73
C CYS A 133 -13.63 15.75 2.04
N GLU A 134 -13.34 17.03 2.29
CA GLU A 134 -13.79 17.73 3.49
C GLU A 134 -15.33 17.73 3.59
N ALA A 135 -16.05 17.86 2.47
CA ALA A 135 -17.51 17.82 2.44
C ALA A 135 -18.10 16.42 2.67
N ALA A 136 -17.30 15.35 2.51
CA ALA A 136 -17.67 13.98 2.87
C ALA A 136 -17.58 13.73 4.38
N ASN A 137 -16.82 14.57 5.07
CA ASN A 137 -16.51 14.40 6.47
C ASN A 137 -17.45 15.26 7.31
N ASP A 138 -18.52 14.65 7.83
CA ASP A 138 -19.42 15.34 8.76
C ASP A 138 -18.93 15.31 10.22
N MET A 139 -17.70 14.80 10.44
CA MET A 139 -17.05 14.61 11.74
C MET A 139 -17.85 13.71 12.70
N THR A 140 -18.76 12.89 12.18
CA THR A 140 -19.50 11.88 12.96
C THR A 140 -18.96 10.47 12.67
N GLU A 141 -19.45 9.48 13.43
CA GLU A 141 -19.14 8.08 13.14
C GLU A 141 -19.87 7.58 11.88
N TYR A 142 -20.87 8.30 11.40
CA TYR A 142 -21.58 8.01 10.15
C TYR A 142 -21.02 8.96 9.10
N ASP A 143 -20.42 8.47 8.02
CA ASP A 143 -19.99 9.37 6.93
C ASP A 143 -21.12 10.31 6.50
N ALA A 144 -20.76 11.47 5.92
CA ALA A 144 -21.75 12.35 5.32
C ALA A 144 -22.67 11.52 4.43
N ASN A 145 -23.98 11.63 4.65
CA ASN A 145 -25.05 10.71 4.23
C ASN A 145 -25.11 10.37 2.72
N TRP A 146 -24.08 9.71 2.21
CA TRP A 146 -23.90 9.26 0.83
C TRP A 146 -24.38 7.82 0.64
N TYR A 147 -24.86 7.19 1.71
CA TYR A 147 -25.57 5.93 1.62
C TYR A 147 -26.81 6.05 0.71
N HIS A 148 -27.60 7.10 0.85
CA HIS A 148 -28.84 7.25 0.07
C HIS A 148 -28.67 7.90 -1.29
N ALA A 149 -27.57 8.62 -1.52
CA ALA A 149 -27.30 9.33 -2.75
C ALA A 149 -25.80 9.28 -3.08
N PRO A 150 -25.43 8.87 -4.31
CA PRO A 150 -24.03 8.79 -4.71
C PRO A 150 -23.39 10.18 -4.69
N PRO A 151 -22.15 10.31 -4.16
CA PRO A 151 -21.37 11.52 -4.34
C PRO A 151 -20.96 11.68 -5.82
N LEU A 152 -20.44 12.84 -6.18
CA LEU A 152 -19.82 13.00 -7.50
C LEU A 152 -18.69 11.98 -7.66
N GLN A 153 -18.59 11.37 -8.84
CA GLN A 153 -17.50 10.44 -9.14
C GLN A 153 -16.14 11.14 -9.10
N LYS A 154 -16.06 12.36 -9.65
CA LYS A 154 -14.86 13.20 -9.65
C LYS A 154 -15.24 14.61 -9.25
N ASP A 155 -14.44 15.20 -8.38
CA ASP A 155 -14.57 16.59 -7.95
C ASP A 155 -13.17 17.19 -7.77
N ALA A 156 -12.99 18.47 -8.09
CA ALA A 156 -11.72 19.16 -7.93
C ALA A 156 -11.32 19.36 -6.45
N ALA A 157 -12.27 19.23 -5.53
CA ALA A 157 -12.03 19.25 -4.08
C ALA A 157 -11.55 17.90 -3.52
N TYR A 158 -11.59 16.83 -4.31
CA TYR A 158 -11.15 15.52 -3.85
C TYR A 158 -9.62 15.46 -3.82
N VAL A 159 -9.09 14.95 -2.71
CA VAL A 159 -7.71 14.45 -2.64
C VAL A 159 -7.77 12.95 -2.82
N ILE A 160 -7.16 12.45 -3.89
CA ILE A 160 -7.13 11.02 -4.18
C ILE A 160 -5.81 10.48 -3.64
N TYR A 161 -5.88 9.50 -2.75
CA TYR A 161 -4.72 8.77 -2.27
C TYR A 161 -4.53 7.45 -3.04
N TYR A 162 -3.28 7.08 -3.23
CA TYR A 162 -2.83 5.92 -3.98
C TYR A 162 -1.88 5.09 -3.13
N ASN A 163 -2.08 3.78 -3.06
CA ASN A 163 -1.16 2.87 -2.39
C ASN A 163 -0.30 2.18 -3.45
N ARG A 164 1.03 2.33 -3.37
CA ARG A 164 1.94 1.71 -4.35
C ARG A 164 2.02 0.19 -4.24
N SER A 165 1.48 -0.39 -3.17
CA SER A 165 1.36 -1.83 -3.05
C SER A 165 0.21 -2.25 -2.15
N VAL A 166 -0.38 -3.40 -2.48
CA VAL A 166 -1.35 -4.10 -1.63
C VAL A 166 -0.91 -5.55 -1.50
N ALA A 167 -0.71 -6.02 -0.28
CA ALA A 167 -0.22 -7.36 0.00
C ALA A 167 -1.34 -8.27 0.51
N TRP A 168 -1.54 -9.42 -0.14
CA TRP A 168 -2.38 -10.51 0.37
C TRP A 168 -1.53 -11.43 1.22
N LEU A 169 -2.00 -11.67 2.44
CA LEU A 169 -1.30 -12.40 3.46
C LEU A 169 -2.23 -13.43 4.08
N GLN A 170 -1.64 -14.51 4.56
CA GLN A 170 -2.35 -15.54 5.31
C GLN A 170 -1.46 -16.01 6.45
N THR A 171 -2.05 -16.27 7.62
CA THR A 171 -1.33 -16.93 8.72
C THR A 171 -1.01 -18.39 8.43
N GLY A 172 -1.66 -18.97 7.42
CA GLY A 172 -1.72 -20.41 7.20
C GLY A 172 -2.70 -21.09 8.16
N PRO A 173 -3.15 -22.32 7.83
CA PRO A 173 -4.12 -23.07 8.63
C PRO A 173 -3.62 -23.39 10.04
N ASN A 174 -2.30 -23.48 10.25
CA ASN A 174 -1.68 -23.79 11.55
C ASN A 174 -0.98 -22.58 12.18
N LEU A 175 -1.25 -21.37 11.70
CA LEU A 175 -0.63 -20.13 12.17
C LEU A 175 0.89 -20.05 11.90
N GLU A 176 1.42 -20.86 10.99
CA GLU A 176 2.85 -20.91 10.66
C GLU A 176 3.42 -19.56 10.19
N HIS A 177 2.58 -18.69 9.63
CA HIS A 177 2.96 -17.38 9.11
C HIS A 177 2.40 -16.22 9.97
N ILE A 178 1.87 -16.50 11.16
CA ILE A 178 1.31 -15.47 12.05
C ILE A 178 2.33 -14.36 12.36
N GLY A 179 3.61 -14.72 12.50
CA GLY A 179 4.68 -13.76 12.75
C GLY A 179 4.86 -12.77 11.60
N SER A 180 4.65 -13.20 10.36
CA SER A 180 4.71 -12.31 9.19
C SER A 180 3.58 -11.28 9.20
N LEU A 181 2.34 -11.68 9.53
CA LEU A 181 1.23 -10.74 9.71
C LEU A 181 1.52 -9.73 10.83
N LYS A 182 2.05 -10.18 11.97
CA LYS A 182 2.40 -9.29 13.10
C LYS A 182 3.44 -8.25 12.70
N ARG A 183 4.48 -8.63 11.95
CA ARG A 183 5.48 -7.69 11.44
C ARG A 183 4.86 -6.68 10.49
N VAL A 184 4.04 -7.15 9.54
CA VAL A 184 3.33 -6.26 8.62
C VAL A 184 2.46 -5.26 9.38
N LEU A 185 1.75 -5.69 10.42
CA LEU A 185 0.93 -4.80 11.24
C LEU A 185 1.78 -3.73 11.94
N MET A 186 2.94 -4.13 12.49
CA MET A 186 3.88 -3.21 13.13
C MET A 186 4.51 -2.24 12.12
N GLU A 187 4.83 -2.69 10.91
CA GLU A 187 5.56 -1.90 9.92
C GLU A 187 4.62 -1.00 9.12
N HIS A 188 3.53 -1.55 8.61
CA HIS A 188 2.67 -0.91 7.62
C HIS A 188 1.32 -0.41 8.17
N GLY A 189 0.99 -0.74 9.42
CA GLY A 189 -0.26 -0.34 10.06
C GLY A 189 -1.38 -1.36 9.89
N VAL A 190 -2.62 -0.92 10.05
CA VAL A 190 -3.83 -1.74 10.09
C VAL A 190 -3.95 -2.70 8.90
N ILE A 191 -4.41 -3.92 9.17
CA ILE A 191 -4.61 -4.99 8.19
C ILE A 191 -6.12 -5.30 8.09
N GLY A 192 -6.69 -5.24 6.88
CA GLY A 192 -8.06 -5.69 6.64
C GLY A 192 -8.17 -7.21 6.67
N THR A 193 -9.27 -7.75 7.21
CA THR A 193 -9.55 -9.20 7.28
C THR A 193 -11.06 -9.47 7.30
N CYS A 194 -11.47 -10.73 7.25
CA CYS A 194 -12.87 -11.14 7.36
C CYS A 194 -13.13 -12.13 8.50
N ILE A 195 -14.41 -12.21 8.88
CA ILE A 195 -14.96 -13.22 9.80
C ILE A 195 -16.34 -13.67 9.32
N ALA A 196 -16.75 -14.87 9.74
CA ALA A 196 -18.14 -15.33 9.65
C ALA A 196 -18.88 -14.96 10.95
N TYR A 197 -19.33 -13.71 11.04
CA TYR A 197 -19.97 -13.18 12.23
C TYR A 197 -21.40 -13.71 12.39
N TYR A 198 -21.61 -14.44 13.49
CA TYR A 198 -22.93 -14.73 14.05
C TYR A 198 -22.90 -14.48 15.54
N SER A 199 -23.96 -13.88 16.09
CA SER A 199 -23.98 -13.39 17.48
C SER A 199 -23.75 -14.48 18.53
N ASN A 200 -24.05 -15.74 18.22
CA ASN A 200 -23.78 -16.88 19.09
C ASN A 200 -22.29 -17.20 19.27
N TYR A 201 -21.41 -16.71 18.39
CA TYR A 201 -19.96 -16.85 18.50
C TYR A 201 -19.30 -15.70 19.27
N TYR A 202 -20.04 -14.63 19.58
CA TYR A 202 -19.56 -13.47 20.33
C TYR A 202 -19.91 -13.57 21.82
N GLN A 203 -18.92 -13.37 22.70
CA GLN A 203 -19.11 -13.29 24.14
C GLN A 203 -18.95 -11.85 24.65
N ALA A 204 -20.07 -11.21 24.96
CA ALA A 204 -20.10 -9.82 25.41
C ALA A 204 -19.35 -9.58 26.73
N ALA A 205 -19.35 -10.54 27.66
CA ALA A 205 -18.73 -10.38 28.97
C ALA A 205 -17.19 -10.25 28.89
N SER A 206 -16.56 -10.95 27.94
CA SER A 206 -15.12 -10.94 27.70
C SER A 206 -14.70 -10.12 26.48
N ASN A 207 -15.69 -9.64 25.70
CA ASN A 207 -15.51 -8.95 24.44
C ASN A 207 -14.67 -9.76 23.44
N THR A 208 -14.96 -11.07 23.35
CA THR A 208 -14.20 -12.03 22.53
C THR A 208 -15.09 -12.77 21.54
N PHE A 209 -14.56 -13.07 20.37
CA PHE A 209 -15.21 -13.76 19.27
C PHE A 209 -14.38 -14.96 18.81
N TYR A 210 -15.07 -16.05 18.47
CA TYR A 210 -14.45 -17.23 17.91
C TYR A 210 -15.49 -18.07 17.17
N CYS A 211 -15.39 -18.12 15.85
CA CYS A 211 -16.12 -19.07 15.01
C CYS A 211 -15.15 -20.15 14.53
N SER A 212 -15.38 -21.40 14.92
CA SER A 212 -14.55 -22.53 14.48
C SER A 212 -15.03 -23.18 13.18
N SER A 213 -16.11 -22.67 12.58
CA SER A 213 -16.77 -23.29 11.44
C SER A 213 -16.23 -22.71 10.14
N ASP A 214 -15.46 -23.50 9.41
CA ASP A 214 -14.98 -23.22 8.06
C ASP A 214 -16.06 -23.39 6.97
N TRP A 215 -17.17 -24.07 7.28
CA TRP A 215 -18.34 -24.20 6.39
C TRP A 215 -19.19 -22.94 6.26
N LEU A 216 -18.99 -21.94 7.12
CA LEU A 216 -19.74 -20.68 7.07
C LEU A 216 -18.90 -19.68 6.29
N ASP A 217 -19.38 -19.22 5.15
CA ASP A 217 -18.67 -18.18 4.39
C ASP A 217 -18.54 -16.90 5.22
N PRO A 218 -17.44 -16.15 5.06
CA PRO A 218 -17.29 -14.87 5.73
C PRO A 218 -18.39 -13.91 5.30
N ASN A 219 -18.97 -13.22 6.28
CA ASN A 219 -20.10 -12.30 6.09
C ASN A 219 -19.85 -10.91 6.70
N HIS A 220 -18.71 -10.71 7.35
CA HIS A 220 -18.30 -9.42 7.88
C HIS A 220 -16.79 -9.15 7.70
N ALA A 221 -16.43 -7.94 7.30
CA ALA A 221 -15.04 -7.49 7.17
C ALA A 221 -14.68 -6.58 8.33
N VAL A 222 -13.47 -6.75 8.84
CA VAL A 222 -12.96 -6.09 10.04
C VAL A 222 -11.48 -5.77 9.88
N SER A 223 -10.90 -5.06 10.84
CA SER A 223 -9.52 -4.58 10.77
C SER A 223 -8.69 -5.03 11.96
N ILE A 224 -7.58 -5.73 11.72
CA ILE A 224 -6.61 -6.10 12.75
C ILE A 224 -5.79 -4.86 13.10
N VAL A 225 -5.78 -4.49 14.38
CA VAL A 225 -5.07 -3.31 14.92
C VAL A 225 -4.13 -3.65 16.07
N GLY A 226 -4.05 -4.92 16.46
CA GLY A 226 -3.16 -5.37 17.52
C GLY A 226 -3.31 -6.86 17.79
N TRP A 227 -2.63 -7.34 18.81
CA TRP A 227 -2.73 -8.71 19.27
C TRP A 227 -2.31 -8.88 20.74
N ASP A 228 -2.72 -10.02 21.31
CA ASP A 228 -2.27 -10.48 22.62
C ASP A 228 -2.21 -12.01 22.60
N ASP A 229 -0.98 -12.56 22.64
CA ASP A 229 -0.69 -14.00 22.62
C ASP A 229 -1.22 -14.74 23.84
N GLU A 230 -1.50 -14.03 24.93
CA GLU A 230 -2.02 -14.59 26.17
C GLU A 230 -3.54 -14.36 26.33
N LYS A 231 -4.19 -13.73 25.34
CA LYS A 231 -5.63 -13.43 25.42
C LYS A 231 -6.44 -14.72 25.40
N VAL A 232 -7.12 -14.98 26.51
CA VAL A 232 -8.08 -16.09 26.63
C VAL A 232 -9.37 -15.74 25.88
N THR A 233 -9.80 -16.65 25.01
CA THR A 233 -11.05 -16.57 24.24
C THR A 233 -11.86 -17.86 24.44
N GLN A 234 -12.90 -18.06 23.64
CA GLN A 234 -13.66 -19.31 23.59
C GLN A 234 -12.88 -20.49 22.98
N ALA A 235 -11.75 -20.23 22.31
CA ALA A 235 -10.91 -21.26 21.72
C ALA A 235 -10.12 -22.06 22.77
N SER A 236 -9.60 -23.22 22.37
CA SER A 236 -8.87 -24.13 23.26
C SER A 236 -7.49 -23.63 23.69
N HIS A 237 -6.93 -22.65 22.99
CA HIS A 237 -5.61 -22.08 23.24
C HIS A 237 -5.71 -20.54 23.29
N PRO A 238 -4.86 -19.87 24.09
CA PRO A 238 -4.83 -18.41 24.13
C PRO A 238 -4.26 -17.83 22.83
N GLY A 239 -4.53 -16.55 22.61
CA GLY A 239 -4.04 -15.80 21.46
C GLY A 239 -5.19 -15.21 20.67
N ALA A 240 -5.18 -13.89 20.51
CA ALA A 240 -6.22 -13.19 19.76
C ALA A 240 -5.68 -11.94 19.07
N TRP A 241 -6.30 -11.62 17.94
CA TRP A 241 -6.21 -10.33 17.27
C TRP A 241 -7.11 -9.32 17.97
N LEU A 242 -6.61 -8.11 18.17
CA LEU A 242 -7.42 -6.96 18.52
C LEU A 242 -7.99 -6.39 17.22
N ILE A 243 -9.31 -6.27 17.18
CA ILE A 243 -10.05 -5.91 15.98
C ILE A 243 -10.74 -4.55 16.16
N LYS A 244 -10.55 -3.66 15.18
CA LYS A 244 -11.38 -2.47 14.94
C LYS A 244 -12.57 -2.89 14.07
N ASN A 245 -13.78 -2.63 14.57
CA ASN A 245 -15.03 -2.91 13.88
C ASN A 245 -15.57 -1.64 13.18
N SER A 246 -16.66 -1.79 12.44
CA SER A 246 -17.38 -0.74 11.71
C SER A 246 -18.85 -0.62 12.13
N TRP A 247 -19.19 -0.93 13.38
CA TRP A 247 -20.56 -0.80 13.93
C TRP A 247 -20.70 0.36 14.92
N GLY A 248 -19.83 1.36 14.79
CA GLY A 248 -19.81 2.52 15.65
C GLY A 248 -19.14 2.28 17.00
N SER A 249 -18.78 3.39 17.62
CA SER A 249 -18.04 3.46 18.88
C SER A 249 -18.83 2.91 20.07
N ARG A 250 -20.15 2.77 19.97
CA ARG A 250 -21.01 2.28 21.06
C ARG A 250 -21.11 0.75 21.14
N TRP A 251 -20.62 0.04 20.12
CA TRP A 251 -20.67 -1.42 20.08
C TRP A 251 -19.41 -2.03 20.73
N GLY A 252 -19.55 -3.20 21.37
CA GLY A 252 -18.41 -3.91 21.97
C GLY A 252 -17.67 -3.08 23.01
N GLN A 253 -16.35 -3.01 22.92
CA GLN A 253 -15.51 -2.14 23.74
C GLN A 253 -15.05 -0.96 22.88
N GLU A 254 -15.87 0.09 22.84
CA GLU A 254 -15.56 1.32 22.08
C GLU A 254 -15.40 1.08 20.57
N GLY A 255 -16.14 0.12 20.02
CA GLY A 255 -16.03 -0.32 18.63
C GLY A 255 -14.96 -1.39 18.37
N TYR A 256 -14.30 -1.88 19.43
CA TYR A 256 -13.27 -2.91 19.34
C TYR A 256 -13.67 -4.21 20.02
N PHE A 257 -13.11 -5.32 19.55
CA PHE A 257 -13.26 -6.65 20.15
C PHE A 257 -12.07 -7.54 19.83
N TRP A 258 -12.03 -8.72 20.45
CA TRP A 258 -10.94 -9.68 20.26
C TRP A 258 -11.40 -10.87 19.45
N VAL A 259 -10.69 -11.22 18.38
CA VAL A 259 -10.94 -12.43 17.59
C VAL A 259 -9.82 -13.43 17.85
N SER A 260 -10.18 -14.66 18.26
CA SER A 260 -9.21 -15.73 18.45
C SER A 260 -8.33 -15.95 17.21
N TYR A 261 -7.03 -16.20 17.38
CA TYR A 261 -6.19 -16.64 16.26
C TYR A 261 -6.71 -17.93 15.60
N TYR A 262 -7.45 -18.73 16.36
CA TYR A 262 -7.98 -20.01 15.92
C TYR A 262 -9.29 -19.88 15.15
N ASP A 263 -9.86 -18.67 15.02
CA ASP A 263 -11.02 -18.40 14.17
C ASP A 263 -10.81 -18.98 12.76
N ALA A 264 -11.90 -19.44 12.13
CA ALA A 264 -11.84 -20.11 10.84
C ALA A 264 -11.33 -19.19 9.71
N HIS A 265 -11.62 -17.89 9.77
CA HIS A 265 -11.41 -16.97 8.65
C HIS A 265 -10.45 -15.83 8.94
N CYS A 266 -10.41 -15.31 10.17
CA CYS A 266 -9.62 -14.13 10.53
C CYS A 266 -8.12 -14.35 10.27
N GLY A 267 -7.59 -13.62 9.28
CA GLY A 267 -6.21 -13.73 8.80
C GLY A 267 -5.89 -15.00 8.02
N LYS A 268 -6.88 -15.83 7.68
CA LYS A 268 -6.70 -17.16 7.08
C LYS A 268 -7.41 -17.36 5.75
N HIS A 269 -8.54 -16.68 5.53
CA HIS A 269 -9.33 -16.91 4.33
C HIS A 269 -8.50 -16.67 3.06
N PRO A 270 -8.57 -17.53 2.03
CA PRO A 270 -7.65 -17.44 0.89
C PRO A 270 -7.72 -16.10 0.16
N GLU A 271 -8.95 -15.58 -0.04
CA GLU A 271 -9.20 -14.34 -0.79
C GLU A 271 -9.40 -13.12 0.13
N MET A 272 -10.23 -13.26 1.18
CA MET A 272 -10.56 -12.20 2.15
C MET A 272 -9.74 -12.24 3.46
N GLY A 273 -8.66 -13.01 3.50
CA GLY A 273 -7.89 -13.32 4.72
C GLY A 273 -7.25 -12.11 5.35
N ALA A 274 -6.07 -11.69 4.90
CA ALA A 274 -5.42 -10.50 5.41
C ALA A 274 -4.88 -9.64 4.26
N VAL A 275 -5.24 -8.36 4.24
CA VAL A 275 -4.81 -7.42 3.20
C VAL A 275 -4.18 -6.19 3.84
N SER A 276 -2.97 -5.85 3.40
CA SER A 276 -2.20 -4.70 3.87
C SER A 276 -1.97 -3.72 2.72
N TYR A 277 -2.46 -2.50 2.88
CA TYR A 277 -2.21 -1.38 1.98
C TYR A 277 -0.90 -0.70 2.39
N ARG A 278 -0.01 -0.43 1.43
CA ARG A 278 1.36 0.02 1.70
C ARG A 278 1.75 1.20 0.84
N TYR A 279 2.69 2.00 1.37
CA TYR A 279 3.29 3.15 0.70
C TYR A 279 2.24 4.12 0.14
N GLY A 280 1.25 4.46 0.96
CA GLY A 280 0.21 5.42 0.62
C GLY A 280 0.76 6.82 0.42
N GLU A 281 0.35 7.45 -0.68
CA GLU A 281 0.73 8.79 -1.12
C GLU A 281 -0.46 9.50 -1.79
N VAL A 282 -0.34 10.80 -2.04
CA VAL A 282 -1.31 11.50 -2.90
C VAL A 282 -1.07 11.05 -4.33
N LEU A 283 -2.13 10.70 -5.06
CA LEU A 283 -2.06 10.28 -6.45
C LEU A 283 -1.39 11.38 -7.30
N SER A 284 -0.21 11.07 -7.82
CA SER A 284 0.61 12.00 -8.62
C SER A 284 0.60 11.70 -10.11
N PHE A 285 -0.03 10.60 -10.54
CA PHE A 285 -0.11 10.21 -11.94
C PHE A 285 -1.30 10.89 -12.61
N ASP A 286 -1.04 11.61 -13.69
CA ASP A 286 -2.08 12.29 -14.48
C ASP A 286 -2.84 11.31 -15.38
N ARG A 287 -2.18 10.22 -15.78
CA ARG A 287 -2.72 9.19 -16.67
C ARG A 287 -2.30 7.80 -16.23
N ILE A 288 -3.27 6.90 -16.20
CA ILE A 288 -3.05 5.46 -16.05
C ILE A 288 -3.65 4.79 -17.30
N TYR A 289 -2.79 4.19 -18.12
CA TYR A 289 -3.16 3.37 -19.26
C TYR A 289 -3.42 1.95 -18.76
N SER A 290 -4.61 1.42 -19.03
CA SER A 290 -5.00 0.08 -18.58
C SER A 290 -6.12 -0.52 -19.44
N TRP A 291 -6.11 -1.84 -19.57
CA TRP A 291 -7.21 -2.61 -20.20
C TRP A 291 -7.94 -3.53 -19.22
N ASP A 292 -7.45 -3.62 -17.99
CA ASP A 292 -7.96 -4.43 -16.88
C ASP A 292 -8.76 -3.55 -15.91
N TYR A 293 -9.97 -3.16 -16.30
CA TYR A 293 -10.83 -2.27 -15.51
C TYR A 293 -11.18 -2.85 -14.13
N HIS A 294 -11.41 -4.16 -14.07
CA HIS A 294 -11.70 -4.92 -12.85
C HIS A 294 -10.45 -5.53 -12.21
N GLY A 295 -9.25 -5.23 -12.71
CA GLY A 295 -8.00 -5.70 -12.14
C GLY A 295 -7.91 -7.23 -12.04
N TRP A 296 -7.27 -7.74 -11.00
CA TRP A 296 -7.01 -9.18 -10.86
C TRP A 296 -8.29 -9.96 -10.54
N ARG A 297 -8.76 -10.74 -11.51
CA ARG A 297 -9.91 -11.65 -11.35
C ARG A 297 -9.56 -13.12 -11.52
N ASP A 298 -8.52 -13.42 -12.28
CA ASP A 298 -8.02 -14.78 -12.47
C ASP A 298 -6.51 -14.76 -12.80
N THR A 299 -5.88 -15.93 -12.84
CA THR A 299 -4.42 -16.06 -13.06
C THR A 299 -4.12 -17.05 -14.17
N TYR A 300 -3.42 -16.58 -15.21
CA TYR A 300 -2.90 -17.44 -16.26
C TYR A 300 -1.60 -18.11 -15.79
N THR A 301 -1.75 -19.20 -15.05
CA THR A 301 -0.64 -19.90 -14.37
C THR A 301 0.48 -20.40 -15.29
N GLY A 302 0.16 -20.75 -16.55
CA GLY A 302 1.13 -21.22 -17.55
C GLY A 302 1.87 -20.10 -18.30
N CYS A 303 1.52 -18.84 -18.08
CA CYS A 303 2.09 -17.69 -18.77
C CYS A 303 3.16 -17.01 -17.92
N GLN A 304 4.39 -16.90 -18.41
CA GLN A 304 5.47 -16.15 -17.74
C GLN A 304 5.75 -14.79 -18.37
N GLU A 305 5.40 -14.61 -19.64
CA GLU A 305 5.67 -13.39 -20.39
C GLU A 305 4.37 -12.90 -21.04
N ALA A 306 4.02 -11.65 -20.75
CA ALA A 306 2.86 -10.99 -21.30
C ALA A 306 3.20 -9.53 -21.63
N PHE A 307 2.41 -8.91 -22.50
CA PHE A 307 2.44 -7.46 -22.67
C PHE A 307 1.06 -6.90 -22.98
N ASN A 308 0.87 -5.64 -22.61
CA ASN A 308 -0.27 -4.84 -23.06
C ASN A 308 0.18 -3.80 -24.09
N ALA A 309 -0.61 -3.60 -25.14
CA ALA A 309 -0.38 -2.62 -26.19
C ALA A 309 -1.25 -1.38 -25.95
N PHE A 310 -0.66 -0.20 -26.03
CA PHE A 310 -1.36 1.06 -25.80
C PHE A 310 -1.03 2.07 -26.89
N THR A 311 -1.90 3.05 -27.06
CA THR A 311 -1.62 4.27 -27.83
C THR A 311 -1.71 5.45 -26.86
N ALA A 312 -0.70 6.32 -26.88
CA ALA A 312 -0.68 7.51 -26.06
C ALA A 312 -1.76 8.50 -26.51
N ASN A 313 -2.70 8.83 -25.62
CA ASN A 313 -3.80 9.76 -25.93
C ASN A 313 -3.37 11.23 -25.85
N GLU A 314 -2.19 11.49 -25.29
CA GLU A 314 -1.63 12.81 -25.12
C GLU A 314 -0.11 12.74 -24.97
N THR A 315 0.57 13.88 -25.15
CA THR A 315 1.99 13.97 -24.85
C THR A 315 2.21 13.88 -23.34
N SER A 316 2.97 12.88 -22.91
CA SER A 316 3.18 12.56 -21.49
C SER A 316 4.53 11.86 -21.27
N TYR A 317 4.84 11.57 -20.01
CA TYR A 317 6.05 10.86 -19.60
C TYR A 317 5.66 9.66 -18.77
N LEU A 318 5.87 8.46 -19.31
CA LEU A 318 5.68 7.22 -18.57
C LEU A 318 6.77 7.11 -17.50
N THR A 319 6.37 6.96 -16.24
CA THR A 319 7.27 6.99 -15.08
C THR A 319 7.20 5.75 -14.22
N ALA A 320 6.08 5.02 -14.27
CA ALA A 320 5.92 3.78 -13.53
C ALA A 320 5.06 2.77 -14.29
N VAL A 321 5.16 1.52 -13.86
CA VAL A 321 4.30 0.42 -14.29
C VAL A 321 3.71 -0.22 -13.06
N SER A 322 2.44 -0.57 -13.10
CA SER A 322 1.80 -1.33 -12.02
C SER A 322 1.19 -2.62 -12.53
N PHE A 323 1.27 -3.66 -11.72
CA PHE A 323 0.79 -5.00 -12.05
C PHE A 323 0.56 -5.81 -10.78
N TYR A 324 -0.02 -7.01 -10.95
CA TYR A 324 -0.25 -7.95 -9.85
C TYR A 324 0.70 -9.14 -9.93
N THR A 325 1.00 -9.75 -8.79
CA THR A 325 1.64 -11.07 -8.69
C THR A 325 0.72 -12.05 -7.95
N ALA A 326 0.61 -13.27 -8.48
CA ALA A 326 -0.19 -14.35 -7.88
C ALA A 326 0.63 -15.27 -6.95
N ALA A 327 1.87 -14.89 -6.65
CA ALA A 327 2.76 -15.62 -5.77
C ALA A 327 3.67 -14.66 -4.99
N ASP A 328 4.21 -15.17 -3.88
CA ASP A 328 5.25 -14.50 -3.09
C ASP A 328 6.62 -14.71 -3.73
N THR A 329 7.55 -13.78 -3.45
CA THR A 329 8.95 -13.84 -3.92
C THR A 329 9.05 -14.02 -5.45
N VAL A 330 8.54 -13.04 -6.19
CA VAL A 330 8.53 -13.06 -7.66
C VAL A 330 9.59 -12.09 -8.19
N ASP A 331 10.52 -12.61 -8.98
CA ASP A 331 11.41 -11.78 -9.78
C ASP A 331 10.65 -11.30 -11.02
N TYR A 332 10.79 -10.02 -11.35
CA TYR A 332 10.14 -9.43 -12.50
C TYR A 332 11.14 -8.74 -13.43
N ILE A 333 10.76 -8.73 -14.72
CA ILE A 333 11.38 -7.89 -15.74
C ILE A 333 10.25 -7.12 -16.42
N CYS A 334 10.27 -5.79 -16.27
CA CYS A 334 9.37 -4.88 -16.95
C CYS A 334 10.13 -4.12 -18.04
N ARG A 335 9.56 -4.03 -19.23
CA ARG A 335 10.15 -3.31 -20.37
C ARG A 335 9.10 -2.53 -21.12
N ILE A 336 9.52 -1.39 -21.68
CA ILE A 336 8.69 -0.56 -22.55
C ILE A 336 9.29 -0.61 -23.95
N TYR A 337 8.48 -0.94 -24.94
CA TYR A 337 8.88 -1.04 -26.35
C TYR A 337 8.07 -0.06 -27.21
N ASP A 338 8.67 0.39 -28.31
CA ASP A 338 8.11 1.36 -29.27
C ASP A 338 7.27 0.68 -30.35
N THR A 339 7.65 -0.52 -30.80
CA THR A 339 7.01 -1.17 -31.95
C THR A 339 6.73 -2.65 -31.71
N PHE A 340 5.62 -3.14 -32.27
CA PHE A 340 5.29 -4.55 -32.34
C PHE A 340 4.80 -4.95 -33.74
N ASP A 341 5.57 -5.80 -34.40
CA ASP A 341 5.18 -6.52 -35.63
C ASP A 341 5.69 -7.96 -35.52
N GLU A 342 4.87 -8.84 -34.94
CA GLU A 342 5.21 -10.20 -34.48
C GLU A 342 6.33 -10.29 -33.42
N VAL A 343 7.16 -9.24 -33.30
CA VAL A 343 8.30 -9.11 -32.39
C VAL A 343 8.25 -7.72 -31.76
N LEU A 344 8.60 -7.64 -30.46
CA LEU A 344 8.76 -6.38 -29.75
C LEU A 344 10.13 -5.78 -30.07
N GLU A 345 10.16 -4.54 -30.56
CA GLU A 345 11.36 -3.82 -30.95
C GLU A 345 11.35 -2.38 -30.41
N GLY A 346 12.50 -1.69 -30.49
CA GLY A 346 12.63 -0.33 -29.98
C GLY A 346 12.49 -0.24 -28.45
N LEU A 347 13.33 -0.97 -27.70
CA LEU A 347 13.36 -0.90 -26.24
C LEU A 347 13.62 0.54 -25.78
N MET A 348 12.68 1.11 -25.02
CA MET A 348 12.72 2.47 -24.50
C MET A 348 13.14 2.51 -23.02
N ALA A 349 12.70 1.54 -22.21
CA ALA A 349 13.06 1.43 -20.80
C ALA A 349 13.01 -0.01 -20.31
N GLU A 350 13.79 -0.33 -19.27
CA GLU A 350 13.79 -1.61 -18.58
C GLU A 350 13.87 -1.39 -17.07
N LYS A 351 13.11 -2.19 -16.30
CA LYS A 351 13.19 -2.26 -14.85
C LYS A 351 13.15 -3.73 -14.42
N THR A 352 14.02 -4.11 -13.50
CA THR A 352 14.03 -5.45 -12.90
C THR A 352 14.02 -5.36 -11.38
N GLY A 353 13.54 -6.41 -10.72
CA GLY A 353 13.54 -6.48 -9.26
C GLY A 353 12.87 -7.75 -8.75
N THR A 354 12.67 -7.78 -7.43
CA THR A 354 11.99 -8.89 -6.73
C THR A 354 10.90 -8.32 -5.84
N LEU A 355 9.71 -8.92 -5.92
CA LEU A 355 8.53 -8.57 -5.14
C LEU A 355 8.32 -9.64 -4.07
N ALA A 356 8.28 -9.23 -2.80
CA ALA A 356 8.28 -10.16 -1.68
C ALA A 356 6.95 -10.90 -1.48
N HIS A 357 5.83 -10.30 -1.91
CA HIS A 357 4.49 -10.77 -1.58
C HIS A 357 3.56 -10.80 -2.80
N THR A 358 2.54 -11.63 -2.70
CA THR A 358 1.38 -11.71 -3.59
C THR A 358 0.54 -10.43 -3.47
N GLY A 359 0.06 -9.91 -4.60
CA GLY A 359 -0.86 -8.78 -4.63
C GLY A 359 -0.49 -7.74 -5.67
N PHE A 360 -0.85 -6.47 -5.40
CA PHE A 360 -0.65 -5.34 -6.30
C PHE A 360 0.67 -4.62 -6.03
N HIS A 361 1.34 -4.17 -7.10
CA HIS A 361 2.64 -3.50 -7.04
C HIS A 361 2.78 -2.41 -8.09
N THR A 362 3.41 -1.31 -7.69
CA THR A 362 3.83 -0.22 -8.59
C THR A 362 5.34 -0.08 -8.53
N VAL A 363 5.97 -0.10 -9.70
CA VAL A 363 7.43 -0.01 -9.84
C VAL A 363 7.79 1.20 -10.69
N ASP A 364 8.70 2.02 -10.20
CA ASP A 364 9.21 3.16 -10.95
C ASP A 364 10.19 2.71 -12.00
N LEU A 365 10.09 3.31 -13.18
CA LEU A 365 11.11 3.21 -14.21
C LEU A 365 12.34 4.01 -13.78
N ASP A 366 13.53 3.52 -14.12
CA ASP A 366 14.77 4.23 -13.79
C ASP A 366 14.90 5.55 -14.57
N GLU A 367 14.32 5.59 -15.78
CA GLU A 367 14.21 6.78 -16.61
C GLU A 367 12.79 6.88 -17.19
N ALA A 368 12.26 8.11 -17.26
CA ALA A 368 10.94 8.34 -17.81
C ALA A 368 10.95 8.23 -19.34
N VAL A 369 9.95 7.55 -19.91
CA VAL A 369 9.78 7.42 -21.36
C VAL A 369 8.88 8.54 -21.86
N SER A 370 9.40 9.38 -22.77
CA SER A 370 8.61 10.44 -23.40
C SER A 370 7.72 9.86 -24.50
N LEU A 371 6.42 10.07 -24.37
CA LEU A 371 5.41 9.67 -25.34
C LEU A 371 4.78 10.91 -25.96
N LYS A 372 4.56 10.91 -27.27
CA LYS A 372 3.72 11.90 -27.96
C LYS A 372 2.33 11.34 -28.15
N GLU A 373 1.37 12.24 -28.30
CA GLU A 373 0.01 11.86 -28.70
C GLU A 373 0.05 11.08 -30.01
N GLY A 374 -0.58 9.90 -30.00
CA GLY A 374 -0.63 8.96 -31.13
C GLY A 374 0.54 7.99 -31.22
N ASP A 375 1.54 8.06 -30.33
CA ASP A 375 2.60 7.04 -30.28
C ASP A 375 2.02 5.73 -29.73
N ASP A 376 2.29 4.62 -30.43
CA ASP A 376 2.05 3.28 -29.90
C ASP A 376 3.18 2.88 -28.97
N PHE A 377 2.86 2.17 -27.89
CA PHE A 377 3.86 1.63 -26.98
C PHE A 377 3.37 0.34 -26.32
N TYR A 378 4.32 -0.50 -25.92
CA TYR A 378 4.04 -1.85 -25.44
C TYR A 378 4.72 -2.09 -24.10
N VAL A 379 3.92 -2.44 -23.09
CA VAL A 379 4.41 -2.68 -21.73
C VAL A 379 4.55 -4.18 -21.52
N TYR A 380 5.77 -4.68 -21.67
CA TYR A 380 6.14 -6.07 -21.46
C TYR A 380 6.41 -6.34 -19.97
N LEU A 381 5.96 -7.50 -19.51
CA LEU A 381 6.21 -8.00 -18.17
C LEU A 381 6.53 -9.51 -18.21
N SER A 382 7.65 -9.87 -17.57
CA SER A 382 7.99 -11.25 -17.24
C SER A 382 7.95 -11.45 -15.73
N LEU A 383 7.36 -12.55 -15.29
CA LEU A 383 7.26 -12.96 -13.88
C LEU A 383 7.85 -14.35 -13.71
N SER A 384 8.74 -14.53 -12.72
CA SER A 384 9.43 -15.81 -12.50
C SER A 384 8.55 -16.90 -11.89
N ALA A 385 7.44 -16.55 -11.26
CA ALA A 385 6.52 -17.48 -10.60
C ALA A 385 5.09 -16.94 -10.56
N GLY A 386 4.12 -17.81 -10.26
CA GLY A 386 2.70 -17.47 -10.07
C GLY A 386 1.87 -17.37 -11.35
N GLY A 387 2.51 -17.11 -12.49
CA GLY A 387 1.80 -16.80 -13.74
C GLY A 387 1.35 -15.34 -13.79
N HIS A 388 0.58 -14.99 -14.83
CA HIS A 388 0.12 -13.60 -15.02
C HIS A 388 -1.34 -13.40 -14.57
N PRO A 389 -1.60 -12.55 -13.57
CA PRO A 389 -2.92 -12.04 -13.27
C PRO A 389 -3.59 -11.34 -14.46
N PHE A 390 -4.88 -11.57 -14.63
CA PHE A 390 -5.69 -10.93 -15.66
C PHE A 390 -7.10 -10.59 -15.18
N ASP A 391 -7.68 -9.57 -15.82
CA ASP A 391 -9.09 -9.22 -15.76
C ASP A 391 -9.84 -10.06 -16.79
N ARG A 392 -11.07 -10.45 -16.46
CA ARG A 392 -12.06 -11.02 -17.35
C ARG A 392 -13.45 -10.84 -16.74
N THR A 393 -14.48 -11.07 -17.55
CA THR A 393 -15.81 -11.38 -17.03
C THR A 393 -15.68 -12.51 -16.02
N SER A 394 -16.13 -12.23 -14.81
CA SER A 394 -15.90 -13.13 -13.67
C SER A 394 -17.03 -13.05 -12.67
N ARG A 395 -17.20 -14.15 -11.94
CA ARG A 395 -18.08 -14.16 -10.78
C ARG A 395 -17.34 -13.52 -9.61
N VAL A 396 -17.94 -12.50 -9.03
CA VAL A 396 -17.50 -11.92 -7.77
C VAL A 396 -18.32 -12.57 -6.66
N GLU A 397 -17.69 -13.36 -5.82
CA GLU A 397 -18.34 -13.90 -4.64
C GLU A 397 -18.71 -12.72 -3.74
N VAL A 398 -20.01 -12.50 -3.56
CA VAL A 398 -20.51 -11.43 -2.71
C VAL A 398 -20.39 -11.89 -1.27
N LEU A 399 -19.16 -11.78 -0.78
CA LEU A 399 -18.91 -11.88 0.63
C LEU A 399 -19.52 -10.61 1.24
N LEU A 400 -20.26 -10.75 2.33
CA LEU A 400 -20.75 -9.65 3.17
C LEU A 400 -22.04 -8.91 2.70
N GLY A 401 -23.15 -9.64 2.58
CA GLY A 401 -24.50 -9.07 2.72
C GLY A 401 -25.44 -9.11 1.50
N GLY A 402 -24.99 -9.55 0.32
CA GLY A 402 -25.81 -9.73 -0.88
C GLY A 402 -26.51 -11.09 -0.98
N GLU A 403 -27.33 -11.27 -2.03
CA GLU A 403 -27.96 -12.55 -2.33
C GLU A 403 -26.91 -13.66 -2.46
N SER A 404 -27.12 -14.78 -1.77
CA SER A 404 -26.14 -15.86 -1.65
C SER A 404 -25.83 -16.49 -3.00
N GLY A 405 -24.55 -16.50 -3.37
CA GLY A 405 -23.98 -17.26 -4.48
C GLY A 405 -23.51 -16.40 -5.64
N GLY A 406 -22.56 -15.49 -5.40
CA GLY A 406 -21.73 -14.75 -6.38
C GLY A 406 -22.41 -14.11 -7.60
N VAL A 407 -22.07 -12.85 -7.90
CA VAL A 407 -22.65 -12.12 -9.05
C VAL A 407 -21.65 -12.07 -10.21
N GLU A 408 -22.12 -12.38 -11.41
CA GLU A 408 -21.32 -12.20 -12.63
C GLU A 408 -21.15 -10.70 -12.91
N VAL A 409 -19.88 -10.27 -13.03
CA VAL A 409 -19.49 -8.92 -13.40
C VAL A 409 -18.86 -8.98 -14.79
N PRO A 410 -19.49 -8.35 -15.81
CA PRO A 410 -18.94 -8.34 -17.15
C PRO A 410 -17.73 -7.39 -17.26
N SER A 411 -16.67 -7.86 -17.91
CA SER A 411 -15.54 -7.05 -18.39
C SER A 411 -15.57 -6.97 -19.93
N SER A 412 -14.80 -6.05 -20.50
CA SER A 412 -14.64 -5.90 -21.94
C SER A 412 -13.17 -6.00 -22.34
N ALA A 413 -12.92 -6.62 -23.49
CA ALA A 413 -11.61 -6.63 -24.12
C ALA A 413 -11.75 -6.52 -25.65
N GLY A 414 -10.69 -6.06 -26.29
CA GLY A 414 -10.59 -5.91 -27.73
C GLY A 414 -9.37 -6.65 -28.29
N PRO A 415 -9.41 -7.07 -29.58
CA PRO A 415 -8.26 -7.67 -30.23
C PRO A 415 -7.06 -6.72 -30.20
N GLY A 416 -5.87 -7.27 -30.00
CA GLY A 416 -4.62 -6.52 -30.01
C GLY A 416 -4.34 -5.71 -28.74
N GLN A 417 -5.11 -5.88 -27.67
CA GLN A 417 -4.88 -5.19 -26.39
C GLN A 417 -3.86 -5.89 -25.50
N SER A 418 -3.98 -7.20 -25.36
CA SER A 418 -3.17 -8.03 -24.46
C SER A 418 -2.60 -9.24 -25.19
N PHE A 419 -1.34 -9.56 -24.94
CA PHE A 419 -0.65 -10.69 -25.56
C PHE A 419 0.12 -11.52 -24.54
N TYR A 420 0.25 -12.81 -24.81
CA TYR A 420 1.06 -13.74 -24.03
C TYR A 420 2.02 -14.52 -24.92
N ARG A 421 3.12 -14.98 -24.34
CA ARG A 421 4.11 -15.79 -25.03
C ARG A 421 3.82 -17.27 -24.86
N GLU A 422 3.64 -17.98 -25.97
CA GLU A 422 3.53 -19.44 -25.97
C GLU A 422 4.38 -20.03 -27.10
N ALA A 423 5.17 -21.06 -26.78
CA ALA A 423 6.05 -21.74 -27.73
C ALA A 423 6.95 -20.77 -28.54
N GLY A 424 7.35 -19.65 -27.94
CA GLY A 424 8.23 -18.64 -28.54
C GLY A 424 7.51 -17.56 -29.36
N VAL A 425 6.19 -17.66 -29.57
CA VAL A 425 5.38 -16.76 -30.39
C VAL A 425 4.44 -15.93 -29.52
N TRP A 426 4.19 -14.68 -29.89
CA TRP A 426 3.20 -13.84 -29.25
C TRP A 426 1.79 -14.19 -29.76
N LYS A 427 0.87 -14.43 -28.83
CA LYS A 427 -0.52 -14.73 -29.10
C LYS A 427 -1.40 -13.70 -28.44
N ASP A 428 -2.45 -13.30 -29.14
CA ASP A 428 -3.49 -12.42 -28.60
C ASP A 428 -4.28 -13.17 -27.51
N MET A 429 -4.44 -12.53 -26.35
CA MET A 429 -5.14 -13.07 -25.19
C MET A 429 -6.58 -13.46 -25.51
N GLN A 430 -7.24 -12.76 -26.43
CA GLN A 430 -8.61 -13.09 -26.84
C GLN A 430 -8.77 -14.47 -27.47
N ASN A 431 -7.67 -15.04 -27.97
CA ASN A 431 -7.64 -16.36 -28.59
C ASN A 431 -7.02 -17.43 -27.67
N SER A 432 -6.87 -17.14 -26.38
CA SER A 432 -6.42 -18.11 -25.38
C SER A 432 -7.51 -19.13 -25.04
N ASP A 433 -7.14 -20.13 -24.24
CA ASP A 433 -8.02 -21.20 -23.77
C ASP A 433 -8.66 -20.91 -22.40
N VAL A 434 -8.45 -19.71 -21.84
CA VAL A 434 -9.04 -19.32 -20.56
C VAL A 434 -10.54 -19.08 -20.69
N GLU A 435 -11.26 -19.25 -19.58
CA GLU A 435 -12.69 -18.92 -19.52
C GLU A 435 -12.91 -17.42 -19.75
N TYR A 436 -13.88 -17.06 -20.60
CA TYR A 436 -14.18 -15.68 -21.01
C TYR A 436 -12.99 -14.93 -21.64
N ALA A 437 -12.12 -15.64 -22.40
CA ALA A 437 -10.94 -15.08 -23.06
C ALA A 437 -11.23 -13.82 -23.89
N GLU A 438 -12.39 -13.72 -24.53
CA GLU A 438 -12.82 -12.57 -25.33
C GLU A 438 -13.01 -11.27 -24.52
N THR A 439 -13.07 -11.39 -23.19
CA THR A 439 -13.17 -10.28 -22.24
C THR A 439 -11.90 -10.10 -21.41
N ALA A 440 -10.83 -10.83 -21.76
CA ALA A 440 -9.65 -10.94 -20.93
C ALA A 440 -8.53 -9.96 -21.30
N ASN A 441 -7.98 -9.28 -20.30
CA ASN A 441 -6.79 -8.42 -20.44
C ASN A 441 -5.84 -8.62 -19.27
N PHE A 442 -4.52 -8.67 -19.53
CA PHE A 442 -3.55 -8.81 -18.45
C PHE A 442 -3.53 -7.58 -17.55
N CYS A 443 -3.33 -7.79 -16.25
CA CYS A 443 -3.28 -6.71 -15.28
C CYS A 443 -1.93 -5.98 -15.31
N ILE A 444 -1.67 -5.26 -16.41
CA ILE A 444 -0.46 -4.48 -16.65
C ILE A 444 -0.90 -3.07 -17.01
N LYS A 445 -0.51 -2.09 -16.18
CA LYS A 445 -0.85 -0.68 -16.36
C LYS A 445 0.39 0.18 -16.52
N ALA A 446 0.29 1.21 -17.35
CA ALA A 446 1.34 2.19 -17.58
C ALA A 446 0.95 3.53 -16.93
N LEU A 447 1.79 4.08 -16.07
CA LEU A 447 1.48 5.28 -15.27
C LEU A 447 2.35 6.45 -15.72
N ALA A 448 1.70 7.54 -16.13
CA ALA A 448 2.33 8.68 -16.75
C ALA A 448 1.97 10.02 -16.07
N VAL A 449 2.87 10.98 -16.25
CA VAL A 449 2.72 12.38 -15.83
C VAL A 449 2.77 13.30 -17.05
N MET A 450 2.07 14.43 -17.03
CA MET A 450 1.97 15.36 -18.15
C MET A 450 3.16 16.32 -18.23
N SER A 451 3.86 16.51 -17.12
CA SER A 451 5.04 17.36 -17.06
C SER A 451 6.30 16.51 -17.05
N SER A 452 7.34 16.96 -17.77
CA SER A 452 8.62 16.25 -17.78
C SER A 452 9.12 16.15 -16.35
N PRO A 453 9.35 14.93 -15.83
CA PRO A 453 10.05 14.80 -14.57
C PRO A 453 11.44 15.40 -14.80
N SER A 454 11.74 16.52 -14.15
CA SER A 454 13.09 17.05 -14.16
C SER A 454 14.01 15.92 -13.69
N ASN A 455 15.06 15.60 -14.47
CA ASN A 455 16.11 14.60 -14.15
C ASN A 455 16.89 14.98 -12.87
N VAL A 456 16.18 15.00 -11.77
CA VAL A 456 16.64 15.11 -10.39
C VAL A 456 16.11 13.83 -9.75
N PRO A 457 16.97 12.99 -9.14
CA PRO A 457 16.52 11.79 -8.48
C PRO A 457 15.39 12.12 -7.50
N ASP A 458 14.27 11.44 -7.74
CA ASP A 458 13.09 11.25 -6.91
C ASP A 458 13.01 12.06 -5.59
N ASN A 459 12.04 12.99 -5.54
CA ASN A 459 11.32 13.37 -4.33
C ASN A 459 10.07 14.17 -4.72
N HIS A 460 8.99 13.50 -5.13
CA HIS A 460 7.66 14.11 -5.15
C HIS A 460 7.09 14.23 -3.72
N HIS A 461 7.77 15.03 -2.91
CA HIS A 461 7.22 15.64 -1.69
C HIS A 461 7.37 17.15 -1.82
N PRO A 462 6.46 17.96 -1.27
CA PRO A 462 6.41 19.40 -1.53
C PRO A 462 7.78 20.05 -1.34
N ALA A 463 8.23 20.79 -2.36
CA ALA A 463 9.57 21.34 -2.49
C ALA A 463 10.03 22.07 -1.21
N GLY A 464 11.07 21.57 -0.54
CA GLY A 464 11.65 22.20 0.64
C GLY A 464 12.75 21.38 1.32
N HIS A 465 13.52 22.04 2.20
CA HIS A 465 14.48 21.35 3.08
C HIS A 465 13.77 20.27 3.91
N ARG A 466 14.38 19.09 4.08
CA ARG A 466 13.69 17.96 4.72
C ARG A 466 14.60 17.14 5.63
N LEU A 467 14.09 16.77 6.80
CA LEU A 467 14.62 15.72 7.66
C LEU A 467 14.07 14.37 7.19
N GLN A 468 14.94 13.47 6.73
CA GLN A 468 14.58 12.15 6.21
C GLN A 468 14.38 11.10 7.33
N GLY A 469 14.79 11.43 8.55
CA GLY A 469 14.66 10.56 9.72
C GLY A 469 16.03 10.08 10.22
N ASN A 470 16.00 9.02 11.02
CA ASN A 470 17.21 8.44 11.57
C ASN A 470 17.24 6.91 11.43
N TYR A 471 18.42 6.34 11.17
CA TYR A 471 18.60 4.89 11.10
C TYR A 471 19.91 4.47 11.80
N PRO A 472 19.90 3.44 12.65
CA PRO A 472 18.73 2.66 13.07
C PRO A 472 17.73 3.46 13.94
N ASN A 473 16.48 3.00 14.04
CA ASN A 473 15.47 3.49 14.99
C ASN A 473 14.48 2.36 15.34
N PRO A 474 14.45 1.80 16.57
CA PRO A 474 15.31 2.14 17.71
C PRO A 474 16.80 1.88 17.46
N PHE A 475 17.68 2.53 18.23
CA PHE A 475 19.13 2.43 18.05
C PHE A 475 19.89 2.18 19.35
N ASN A 476 21.09 1.57 19.25
CA ASN A 476 21.99 1.30 20.38
C ASN A 476 23.47 1.32 19.94
N PRO A 477 24.35 2.21 20.47
CA PRO A 477 24.04 3.50 21.11
C PRO A 477 23.94 4.65 20.10
N PHE A 478 24.18 4.41 18.80
CA PHE A 478 24.25 5.46 17.79
C PHE A 478 23.22 5.33 16.66
N THR A 479 22.84 6.46 16.08
CA THR A 479 21.96 6.56 14.91
C THR A 479 22.48 7.60 13.94
N HIS A 480 22.26 7.37 12.64
CA HIS A 480 22.53 8.30 11.56
C HIS A 480 21.28 9.12 11.30
N ILE A 481 21.37 10.44 11.40
CA ILE A 481 20.26 11.36 11.13
C ILE A 481 20.51 12.00 9.77
N ARG A 482 19.60 11.76 8.82
CA ARG A 482 19.73 12.24 7.44
C ARG A 482 18.80 13.40 7.16
N PHE A 483 19.30 14.40 6.46
CA PHE A 483 18.50 15.53 6.01
C PHE A 483 18.98 16.03 4.64
N GLU A 484 18.12 16.76 3.96
CA GLU A 484 18.30 17.21 2.59
C GLU A 484 18.04 18.71 2.50
N LEU A 485 18.94 19.41 1.81
CA LEU A 485 18.82 20.84 1.56
C LEU A 485 18.68 21.11 0.07
N THR A 486 17.59 21.78 -0.33
CA THR A 486 17.34 22.19 -1.71
C THR A 486 18.16 23.42 -2.14
N ALA A 487 18.73 24.15 -1.17
CA ALA A 487 19.61 25.30 -1.38
C ALA A 487 20.56 25.48 -0.19
N ALA A 488 21.71 26.12 -0.41
CA ALA A 488 22.68 26.38 0.65
C ALA A 488 22.12 27.31 1.74
N THR A 489 21.99 26.80 2.96
CA THR A 489 21.35 27.50 4.09
C THR A 489 21.98 27.12 5.43
N VAL A 490 21.61 27.81 6.50
CA VAL A 490 21.97 27.41 7.86
C VAL A 490 21.05 26.27 8.29
N ALA A 491 21.63 25.11 8.59
CA ALA A 491 20.93 23.94 9.10
C ALA A 491 21.24 23.75 10.58
N GLU A 492 20.20 23.53 11.37
CA GLU A 492 20.29 23.22 12.80
C GLU A 492 19.68 21.86 13.08
N LEU A 493 20.44 20.96 13.72
CA LEU A 493 19.93 19.71 14.30
C LEU A 493 20.14 19.72 15.81
N THR A 494 19.05 19.63 16.55
CA THR A 494 19.05 19.61 18.01
C THR A 494 18.30 18.39 18.51
N VAL A 495 18.93 17.58 19.36
CA VAL A 495 18.28 16.51 20.09
C VAL A 495 17.68 17.08 21.38
N MET A 496 16.43 16.72 21.67
CA MET A 496 15.67 17.13 22.83
C MET A 496 15.07 15.90 23.53
N ASN A 497 14.79 16.01 24.82
CA ASN A 497 13.98 15.02 25.53
C ASN A 497 12.47 15.28 25.31
N VAL A 498 11.62 14.41 25.84
CA VAL A 498 10.15 14.51 25.70
C VAL A 498 9.54 15.76 26.36
N THR A 499 10.25 16.44 27.26
CA THR A 499 9.80 17.72 27.84
C THR A 499 10.27 18.94 27.04
N GLY A 500 10.90 18.72 25.88
CA GLY A 500 11.42 19.77 24.99
C GLY A 500 12.75 20.37 25.45
N GLN A 501 13.37 19.85 26.50
CA GLN A 501 14.69 20.30 26.93
C GLN A 501 15.75 19.81 25.95
N THR A 502 16.67 20.70 25.56
CA THR A 502 17.80 20.35 24.71
C THR A 502 18.73 19.38 25.43
N VAL A 503 19.02 18.27 24.76
CA VAL A 503 19.93 17.22 25.20
C VAL A 503 21.28 17.38 24.53
N ARG A 504 21.29 17.62 23.21
CA ARG A 504 22.51 17.83 22.44
C ARG A 504 22.27 18.66 21.19
N GLN A 505 23.18 19.59 20.86
CA GLN A 505 23.20 20.23 19.54
C GLN A 505 24.18 19.47 18.63
N LEU A 506 23.66 18.86 17.56
CA LEU A 506 24.44 18.03 16.64
C LEU A 506 25.04 18.84 15.49
N LEU A 507 24.30 19.86 15.03
CA LEU A 507 24.68 20.71 13.91
C LEU A 507 24.09 22.10 14.10
N SER A 508 24.86 23.14 13.76
CA SER A 508 24.40 24.53 13.64
C SER A 508 25.38 25.30 12.76
N GLU A 509 25.31 25.04 11.45
CA GLU A 509 26.23 25.65 10.49
C GLU A 509 25.60 25.83 9.11
N ARG A 510 26.27 26.60 8.25
CA ARG A 510 25.88 26.75 6.85
C ARG A 510 26.30 25.51 6.07
N CYS A 511 25.32 24.83 5.50
CA CYS A 511 25.51 23.63 4.67
C CYS A 511 25.14 23.94 3.22
N GLU A 512 25.85 23.34 2.26
CA GLU A 512 25.52 23.43 0.83
C GLU A 512 24.26 22.63 0.48
N ALA A 513 23.69 22.85 -0.70
CA ALA A 513 22.59 22.02 -1.20
C ALA A 513 23.04 20.56 -1.35
N GLY A 514 22.16 19.60 -1.04
CA GLY A 514 22.43 18.17 -1.10
C GLY A 514 21.98 17.40 0.15
N ILE A 515 22.31 16.11 0.18
CA ILE A 515 22.03 15.20 1.30
C ILE A 515 23.18 15.27 2.31
N HIS A 516 22.81 15.36 3.57
CA HIS A 516 23.72 15.46 4.71
C HIS A 516 23.36 14.40 5.75
N GLU A 517 24.36 13.94 6.49
CA GLU A 517 24.22 12.94 7.54
C GLU A 517 25.00 13.34 8.78
N VAL A 518 24.36 13.25 9.95
CA VAL A 518 24.99 13.53 11.25
C VAL A 518 24.70 12.39 12.20
N ILE A 519 25.72 11.94 12.93
CA ILE A 519 25.59 10.83 13.88
C ILE A 519 25.28 11.37 15.27
N TRP A 520 24.29 10.79 15.94
CA TRP A 520 24.12 10.93 17.38
C TRP A 520 24.46 9.61 18.07
N ASP A 521 25.31 9.67 19.10
CA ASP A 521 25.87 8.53 19.84
C ASP A 521 25.17 8.26 21.19
N GLY A 522 23.99 8.86 21.40
CA GLY A 522 23.24 8.71 22.65
C GLY A 522 23.91 9.39 23.85
N THR A 523 24.60 10.52 23.64
CA THR A 523 25.16 11.37 24.71
C THR A 523 24.62 12.81 24.69
N ASP A 524 24.72 13.49 25.84
CA ASP A 524 24.40 14.93 25.99
C ASP A 524 25.58 15.83 25.57
N ASP A 525 25.40 17.17 25.60
CA ASP A 525 26.47 18.14 25.28
C ASP A 525 27.72 18.05 26.17
N ARG A 526 27.66 17.33 27.30
CA ARG A 526 28.80 17.08 28.19
C ARG A 526 29.48 15.72 27.91
N GLY A 527 29.07 15.04 26.83
CA GLY A 527 29.57 13.71 26.46
C GLY A 527 29.08 12.59 27.40
N ARG A 528 28.06 12.84 28.23
CA ARG A 528 27.53 11.83 29.14
C ARG A 528 26.43 11.05 28.45
N ALA A 529 26.47 9.74 28.61
CA ALA A 529 25.39 8.84 28.19
C ALA A 529 24.04 9.30 28.74
N VAL A 530 23.04 9.37 27.86
CA VAL A 530 21.64 9.60 28.27
C VAL A 530 20.90 8.26 28.43
N SER A 531 19.83 8.24 29.22
CA SER A 531 19.07 7.02 29.51
C SER A 531 18.34 6.48 28.28
N SER A 532 18.07 5.17 28.24
CA SER A 532 17.12 4.59 27.27
C SER A 532 15.80 5.36 27.32
N GLY A 533 15.19 5.58 26.16
CA GLY A 533 13.95 6.34 26.10
C GLY A 533 13.73 7.08 24.78
N THR A 534 12.66 7.86 24.75
CA THR A 534 12.29 8.67 23.59
C THR A 534 13.03 10.01 23.60
N TYR A 535 13.58 10.35 22.45
CA TYR A 535 14.19 11.65 22.16
C TYR A 535 13.55 12.22 20.90
N LEU A 536 13.64 13.53 20.73
CA LEU A 536 13.16 14.24 19.56
C LEU A 536 14.35 14.91 18.88
N VAL A 537 14.57 14.67 17.60
CA VAL A 537 15.48 15.50 16.81
C VAL A 537 14.69 16.59 16.12
N ARG A 538 15.07 17.85 16.36
CA ARG A 538 14.52 19.03 15.71
C ARG A 538 15.49 19.49 14.63
N PHE A 539 14.99 19.53 13.40
CA PHE A 539 15.65 20.07 12.23
C PHE A 539 15.06 21.44 11.88
N ARG A 540 15.93 22.43 11.68
CA ARG A 540 15.56 23.75 11.16
C ARG A 540 16.47 24.12 10.00
N ALA A 541 15.88 24.54 8.90
CA ALA A 541 16.57 25.07 7.73
C ALA A 541 15.70 26.12 7.03
N GLY A 542 16.17 27.37 6.98
CA GLY A 542 15.36 28.49 6.49
C GLY A 542 14.07 28.67 7.30
N ALA A 543 12.92 28.71 6.61
CA ALA A 543 11.59 28.78 7.24
C ALA A 543 11.04 27.42 7.70
N ARG A 544 11.72 26.31 7.36
CA ARG A 544 11.23 24.96 7.67
C ARG A 544 11.66 24.53 9.06
N LEU A 545 10.71 23.97 9.81
CA LEU A 545 10.93 23.33 11.11
C LEU A 545 10.29 21.94 11.07
N GLN A 546 11.08 20.91 11.35
CA GLN A 546 10.63 19.52 11.39
C GLN A 546 11.15 18.85 12.65
N ILE A 547 10.38 17.94 13.22
CA ILE A 547 10.75 17.18 14.41
C ILE A 547 10.52 15.70 14.12
N HIS A 548 11.51 14.87 14.40
CA HIS A 548 11.42 13.41 14.24
C HIS A 548 11.70 12.72 15.57
N LYS A 549 11.00 11.63 15.85
CA LYS A 549 11.14 10.87 17.09
C LYS A 549 12.23 9.81 16.94
N MET A 550 13.10 9.71 17.94
CA MET A 550 14.16 8.72 18.01
C MET A 550 14.02 7.89 19.29
N ILE A 551 14.28 6.58 19.22
CA ILE A 551 14.20 5.67 20.36
C ILE A 551 15.60 5.12 20.64
N LEU A 552 16.20 5.55 21.76
CA LEU A 552 17.47 5.01 22.24
C LEU A 552 17.20 3.79 23.12
N LEU A 553 17.80 2.66 22.76
CA LEU A 553 17.91 1.46 23.58
C LEU A 553 19.34 1.35 24.10
N ARG A 554 19.48 1.16 25.41
CA ARG A 554 20.75 0.78 26.06
C ARG A 554 20.53 -0.46 26.90
#